data_AF-K6V7X0-F1
#
_entry.id   AF-K6V7X0-F1
#
_cell.length_a   1.000
_cell.length_b   1.000
_cell.length_c   1.000
_cell.angle_alpha   90.00
_cell.angle_beta   90.00
_cell.angle_gamma   90.00
#
_symmetry.space_group_name_H-M   'P 1'
#
loop_
_entity.id
_entity.type
_entity.pdbx_description
1 polymer ?
#
loop_
_entity_poly.entity_id
_entity_poly.type
_entity_poly.pdbx_seq_one_letter_code
_entity_poly.pdbx_strand_id
1 'polypeptide(L)'
;MATLPSSKSTSKVVATTEMEKEVAKEHQFQEIEKLQDLGINAADINKLKGSGYCTILSLIQATKKELCNVKGISEAKVEKILEVASKIENCSGFITAHQLVHKRSKILRITTGSSTLDQTLGGGIESMSITELFGENRCGKTQICHTLAVSAQLPKSVGGGNGKVCYIDTEGTFRPEKICKIAERYGINGEDVLDNILYARAFTHEHLYQLLAVSAAKVCLMNSFYCSCV
;
A
#
# COMPACT_ATOMS: atom_id res chain seq x y z
N MET A 1 -49.40 -31.49 27.35
CA MET A 1 -48.10 -30.89 27.75
C MET A 1 -47.84 -29.75 26.79
N ALA A 2 -47.99 -28.52 27.26
CA ALA A 2 -48.10 -27.32 26.44
C ALA A 2 -46.73 -26.80 25.96
N THR A 3 -46.70 -26.35 24.71
CA THR A 3 -45.64 -25.59 24.03
C THR A 3 -45.59 -24.14 24.51
N LEU A 4 -44.40 -23.59 24.75
CA LEU A 4 -44.07 -22.16 24.63
C LEU A 4 -42.58 -21.94 24.24
N PRO A 5 -42.22 -20.80 23.62
CA PRO A 5 -41.15 -20.69 22.62
C PRO A 5 -39.87 -19.96 23.07
N SER A 6 -38.82 -20.08 22.25
CA SER A 6 -37.52 -19.38 22.37
C SER A 6 -37.64 -17.86 22.14
N SER A 7 -37.18 -17.07 23.10
CA SER A 7 -36.96 -15.62 22.94
C SER A 7 -35.61 -15.33 22.29
N LYS A 8 -35.64 -14.64 21.14
CA LYS A 8 -34.46 -14.04 20.49
C LYS A 8 -33.97 -12.84 21.29
N SER A 9 -32.68 -12.80 21.64
CA SER A 9 -32.00 -11.57 22.08
C SER A 9 -31.12 -11.03 20.94
N THR A 10 -31.72 -10.16 20.15
CA THR A 10 -31.08 -9.34 19.12
C THR A 10 -30.35 -8.18 19.82
N SER A 11 -29.02 -8.22 19.93
CA SER A 11 -28.19 -7.04 20.29
C SER A 11 -26.69 -7.40 20.20
N LYS A 12 -26.09 -7.36 19.01
CA LYS A 12 -24.61 -7.30 18.87
C LYS A 12 -24.05 -6.82 17.51
N VAL A 13 -24.86 -6.17 16.66
CA VAL A 13 -24.43 -5.78 15.30
C VAL A 13 -23.96 -4.32 15.19
N VAL A 14 -24.06 -3.52 16.26
CA VAL A 14 -23.81 -2.05 16.15
C VAL A 14 -22.37 -1.64 16.51
N ALA A 15 -21.60 -2.48 17.21
CA ALA A 15 -20.25 -2.12 17.67
C ALA A 15 -19.12 -2.29 16.63
N THR A 16 -19.36 -3.03 15.54
CA THR A 16 -18.34 -3.32 14.51
C THR A 16 -18.09 -2.17 13.54
N THR A 17 -19.03 -1.23 13.38
CA THR A 17 -18.95 -0.15 12.39
C THR A 17 -18.09 1.05 12.78
N GLU A 18 -17.73 1.23 14.05
CA GLU A 18 -16.92 2.37 14.51
C GLU A 18 -15.41 2.04 14.52
N MET A 19 -15.04 0.83 14.95
CA MET A 19 -13.65 0.36 14.90
C MET A 19 -13.11 0.23 13.46
N GLU A 20 -13.95 -0.18 12.50
CA GLU A 20 -13.55 -0.24 11.09
C GLU A 20 -13.29 1.16 10.48
N LYS A 21 -13.97 2.20 10.98
CA LYS A 21 -13.78 3.59 10.54
C LYS A 21 -12.52 4.23 11.13
N GLU A 22 -12.10 3.85 12.33
CA GLU A 22 -10.84 4.32 12.91
C GLU A 22 -9.62 3.68 12.24
N VAL A 23 -9.67 2.37 11.96
CA VAL A 23 -8.58 1.64 11.28
C VAL A 23 -8.40 2.07 9.83
N ALA A 24 -9.45 2.57 9.17
CA ALA A 24 -9.39 3.09 7.80
C ALA A 24 -8.58 4.40 7.69
N LYS A 25 -8.40 5.17 8.78
CA LYS A 25 -7.62 6.41 8.76
C LYS A 25 -6.11 6.22 8.93
N GLU A 26 -5.65 5.06 9.41
CA GLU A 26 -4.30 4.94 9.99
C GLU A 26 -3.17 4.64 8.99
N HIS A 27 -3.46 4.16 7.78
CA HIS A 27 -2.46 3.89 6.73
C HIS A 27 -2.45 4.94 5.62
N GLN A 28 -2.99 6.12 5.91
CA GLN A 28 -3.11 7.19 4.94
C GLN A 28 -1.82 7.99 4.86
N PHE A 29 -1.16 7.97 3.71
CA PHE A 29 -0.05 8.89 3.43
C PHE A 29 -0.54 10.33 3.61
N GLN A 30 0.33 11.20 4.12
CA GLN A 30 0.03 12.62 4.14
C GLN A 30 0.29 13.20 2.73
N GLU A 31 -0.79 13.60 2.07
CA GLU A 31 -0.74 14.27 0.77
C GLU A 31 0.01 15.60 0.85
N ILE A 32 0.75 15.93 -0.22
CA ILE A 32 1.58 17.13 -0.31
C ILE A 32 0.76 18.43 -0.28
N GLU A 33 -0.53 18.36 -0.59
CA GLU A 33 -1.50 19.45 -0.56
C GLU A 33 -1.65 20.09 0.82
N LYS A 34 -1.46 19.32 1.90
CA LYS A 34 -1.52 19.85 3.28
C LYS A 34 -0.46 20.92 3.56
N LEU A 35 0.59 21.00 2.75
CA LEU A 35 1.57 22.09 2.84
C LEU A 35 0.96 23.45 2.50
N GLN A 36 -0.14 23.48 1.73
CA GLN A 36 -0.82 24.70 1.35
C GLN A 36 -1.42 25.41 2.57
N ASP A 37 -1.95 24.64 3.53
CA ASP A 37 -2.54 25.15 4.77
C ASP A 37 -1.50 25.87 5.65
N LEU A 38 -0.21 25.56 5.46
CA LEU A 38 0.92 26.15 6.18
C LEU A 38 1.68 27.18 5.32
N GLY A 39 1.06 27.69 4.26
CA GLY A 39 1.56 28.86 3.51
C GLY A 39 2.59 28.54 2.44
N ILE A 40 2.62 27.31 1.92
CA ILE A 40 3.32 26.97 0.67
C ILE A 40 2.41 27.26 -0.52
N ASN A 41 2.96 27.88 -1.56
CA ASN A 41 2.19 28.25 -2.75
C ASN A 41 1.78 27.01 -3.55
N ALA A 42 0.50 26.94 -3.95
CA ALA A 42 -0.05 25.87 -4.78
C ALA A 42 0.73 25.65 -6.10
N ALA A 43 1.29 26.71 -6.69
CA ALA A 43 2.12 26.61 -7.89
C ALA A 43 3.42 25.83 -7.65
N ASP A 44 4.03 25.98 -6.46
CA ASP A 44 5.24 25.23 -6.10
C ASP A 44 4.88 23.78 -5.75
N ILE A 45 3.74 23.53 -5.10
CA ILE A 45 3.21 22.17 -4.86
C ILE A 45 2.97 21.42 -6.18
N ASN A 46 2.36 22.08 -7.17
CA ASN A 46 2.11 21.47 -8.48
C ASN A 46 3.41 21.12 -9.22
N LYS A 47 4.47 21.92 -9.08
CA LYS A 47 5.79 21.57 -9.63
C LYS A 47 6.38 20.33 -8.96
N LEU A 48 6.30 20.25 -7.63
CA LEU A 48 6.78 19.10 -6.85
C LEU A 48 6.04 17.82 -7.25
N LYS A 49 4.70 17.88 -7.36
CA LYS A 49 3.89 16.78 -7.90
C LYS A 49 4.30 16.38 -9.30
N GLY A 50 4.53 17.36 -10.19
CA GLY A 50 5.01 17.13 -11.54
C GLY A 50 6.40 16.47 -11.61
N SER A 51 7.19 16.56 -10.54
CA SER A 51 8.47 15.87 -10.37
C SER A 51 8.36 14.54 -9.60
N GLY A 52 7.15 14.07 -9.28
CA GLY A 52 6.90 12.78 -8.64
C GLY A 52 6.73 12.82 -7.12
N TYR A 53 6.87 13.99 -6.48
CA TYR A 53 6.68 14.14 -5.04
C TYR A 53 5.19 14.32 -4.71
N CYS A 54 4.54 13.23 -4.31
CA CYS A 54 3.10 13.21 -4.05
C CYS A 54 2.75 13.22 -2.55
N THR A 55 3.71 12.93 -1.67
CA THR A 55 3.49 12.84 -0.20
C THR A 55 4.50 13.68 0.57
N ILE A 56 4.14 14.09 1.78
CA ILE A 56 5.03 14.87 2.65
C ILE A 56 6.29 14.05 2.99
N LEU A 57 6.13 12.77 3.31
CA LEU A 57 7.24 11.87 3.58
C LEU A 57 8.21 11.75 2.38
N SER A 58 7.71 11.79 1.14
CA SER A 58 8.58 11.77 -0.05
C SER A 58 9.51 12.99 -0.15
N LEU A 59 9.11 14.14 0.38
CA LEU A 59 9.96 15.33 0.44
C LEU A 59 11.03 15.20 1.52
N ILE A 60 10.68 14.63 2.68
CA ILE A 60 11.61 14.45 3.81
C ILE A 60 12.68 13.40 3.48
N GLN A 61 12.32 12.36 2.73
CA GLN A 61 13.25 11.30 2.31
C GLN A 61 14.14 11.71 1.14
N ALA A 62 13.77 12.76 0.40
CA ALA A 62 14.56 13.28 -0.71
C ALA A 62 15.72 14.15 -0.21
N THR A 63 16.82 14.15 -0.96
CA THR A 63 17.94 15.05 -0.66
C THR A 63 17.62 16.48 -1.08
N LYS A 64 18.15 17.48 -0.36
CA LYS A 64 18.02 18.89 -0.73
C LYS A 64 18.46 19.15 -2.18
N LYS A 65 19.52 18.45 -2.62
CA LYS A 65 20.06 18.55 -3.99
C LYS A 65 19.04 18.09 -5.04
N GLU A 66 18.32 16.99 -4.81
CA GLU A 66 17.28 16.52 -5.73
C GLU A 66 16.10 17.47 -5.80
N LEU A 67 15.68 18.04 -4.67
CA LEU A 67 14.60 19.03 -4.63
C LEU A 67 14.98 20.33 -5.34
N CYS A 68 16.24 20.77 -5.24
CA CYS A 68 16.73 21.94 -5.98
C CYS A 68 16.80 21.71 -7.50
N ASN A 69 16.84 20.46 -7.98
CA ASN A 69 16.80 20.16 -9.42
C ASN A 69 15.40 20.35 -10.03
N VAL A 70 14.35 20.54 -9.19
CA VAL A 70 13.00 20.82 -9.66
C VAL A 70 12.95 22.23 -10.26
N LYS A 71 12.63 22.30 -11.55
CA LYS A 71 12.60 23.56 -12.31
C LYS A 71 11.65 24.57 -11.65
N GLY A 72 12.19 25.75 -11.35
CA GLY A 72 11.41 26.87 -10.83
C GLY A 72 11.15 26.86 -9.32
N ILE A 73 11.91 26.05 -8.56
CA ILE A 73 11.97 26.10 -7.09
C ILE A 73 13.38 26.54 -6.68
N SER A 74 13.49 27.61 -5.90
CA SER A 74 14.77 28.09 -5.38
C SER A 74 15.16 27.35 -4.11
N GLU A 75 16.45 27.36 -3.76
CA GLU A 75 16.96 26.71 -2.56
C GLU A 75 16.27 27.20 -1.27
N ALA A 76 16.06 28.51 -1.14
CA ALA A 76 15.34 29.09 0.00
C ALA A 76 13.88 28.59 0.11
N LYS A 77 13.22 28.30 -1.03
CA LYS A 77 11.89 27.69 -1.01
C LYS A 77 11.95 26.24 -0.55
N VAL A 78 12.94 25.47 -1.01
CA VAL A 78 13.15 24.07 -0.57
C VAL A 78 13.33 24.00 0.94
N GLU A 79 14.14 24.90 1.53
CA GLU A 79 14.31 24.96 2.99
C GLU A 79 12.99 25.22 3.72
N LYS A 80 12.22 26.21 3.28
CA LYS A 80 10.90 26.52 3.87
C LYS A 80 9.95 25.32 3.76
N ILE A 81 9.93 24.64 2.61
CA ILE A 81 9.09 23.45 2.38
C ILE A 81 9.49 22.32 3.33
N LEU A 82 10.79 22.02 3.46
CA LEU A 82 11.29 20.96 4.32
C LEU A 82 11.04 21.25 5.81
N GLU A 83 11.15 22.51 6.23
CA GLU A 83 10.83 22.93 7.59
C GLU A 83 9.35 22.67 7.92
N VAL A 84 8.46 23.05 7.02
CA VAL A 84 7.01 22.82 7.16
C VAL A 84 6.69 21.33 7.13
N ALA A 85 7.25 20.58 6.17
CA ALA A 85 7.05 19.13 6.06
C ALA A 85 7.49 18.39 7.34
N SER A 86 8.64 18.75 7.89
CA SER A 86 9.18 18.13 9.11
C SER A 86 8.30 18.38 10.34
N LYS A 87 7.62 19.54 10.41
CA LYS A 87 6.65 19.85 11.48
C LYS A 87 5.39 19.00 11.38
N ILE A 88 4.90 18.70 10.17
CA ILE A 88 3.68 17.90 10.00
C ILE A 88 3.96 16.41 10.32
N GLU A 89 5.05 15.85 9.81
CA GLU A 89 5.38 14.43 10.00
C GLU A 89 6.01 14.13 11.38
N ASN A 90 6.30 15.16 12.19
CA ASN A 90 6.97 15.03 13.50
C ASN A 90 8.27 14.21 13.44
N CYS A 91 9.05 14.39 12.36
CA CYS A 91 10.25 13.60 12.07
C CYS A 91 11.45 13.88 13.01
N SER A 92 11.33 14.81 13.95
CA SER A 92 12.46 15.34 14.73
C SER A 92 12.71 14.67 16.09
N GLY A 93 12.04 13.57 16.39
CA GLY A 93 12.12 12.91 17.70
C GLY A 93 12.77 11.52 17.69
N PHE A 94 13.71 11.29 18.61
CA PHE A 94 14.01 9.92 19.04
C PHE A 94 12.76 9.31 19.67
N ILE A 95 12.47 8.05 19.35
CA ILE A 95 11.39 7.29 19.98
C ILE A 95 11.98 6.17 20.83
N THR A 96 11.25 5.79 21.89
CA THR A 96 11.60 4.62 22.69
C THR A 96 11.31 3.33 21.93
N ALA A 97 11.99 2.23 22.30
CA ALA A 97 11.69 0.91 21.74
C ALA A 97 10.23 0.49 21.95
N HIS A 98 9.61 0.89 23.07
CA HIS A 98 8.21 0.64 23.35
C HIS A 98 7.28 1.34 22.34
N GLN A 99 7.55 2.60 22.01
CA GLN A 99 6.82 3.33 20.96
C GLN A 99 7.00 2.68 19.59
N LEU A 100 8.20 2.15 19.29
CA LEU A 100 8.45 1.44 18.04
C LEU A 100 7.61 0.16 17.93
N VAL A 101 7.45 -0.61 19.01
CA VAL A 101 6.56 -1.79 19.03
C VAL A 101 5.12 -1.38 18.70
N HIS A 102 4.63 -0.29 19.30
CA HIS A 102 3.30 0.22 18.97
C HIS A 102 3.18 0.65 17.50
N LYS A 103 4.19 1.33 16.94
CA LYS A 103 4.21 1.64 15.50
C LYS A 103 4.19 0.37 14.64
N ARG A 104 4.97 -0.65 15.00
CA ARG A 104 5.03 -1.93 14.28
C ARG A 104 3.76 -2.77 14.43
N SER A 105 2.92 -2.52 15.42
CA SER A 105 1.60 -3.17 15.53
C SER A 105 0.66 -2.84 14.35
N LYS A 106 0.93 -1.74 13.63
CA LYS A 106 0.18 -1.33 12.43
C LYS A 106 0.61 -2.07 11.16
N ILE A 107 1.63 -2.91 11.22
CA ILE A 107 2.12 -3.65 10.07
C ILE A 107 1.08 -4.71 9.67
N LEU A 108 0.61 -4.61 8.43
CA LEU A 108 -0.24 -5.62 7.81
C LEU A 108 0.60 -6.83 7.39
N ARG A 109 -0.01 -8.02 7.49
CA ARG A 109 0.54 -9.27 6.98
C ARG A 109 -0.46 -9.88 6.01
N ILE A 110 -0.06 -10.01 4.75
CA ILE A 110 -0.91 -10.52 3.68
C ILE A 110 -0.74 -12.04 3.59
N THR A 111 -1.85 -12.77 3.69
CA THR A 111 -1.83 -14.24 3.56
C THR A 111 -1.31 -14.65 2.20
N THR A 112 -0.49 -15.69 2.19
CA THR A 112 -0.04 -16.39 0.98
C THR A 112 -1.09 -17.37 0.46
N GLY A 113 -2.21 -17.55 1.17
CA GLY A 113 -3.22 -18.56 0.89
C GLY A 113 -2.86 -19.97 1.38
N SER A 114 -1.72 -20.12 2.07
CA SER A 114 -1.25 -21.36 2.69
C SER A 114 -0.93 -21.12 4.16
N SER A 115 -1.63 -21.83 5.05
CA SER A 115 -1.43 -21.70 6.51
C SER A 115 -0.02 -22.06 6.95
N THR A 116 0.59 -23.07 6.32
CA THR A 116 1.96 -23.50 6.63
C THR A 116 2.99 -22.46 6.24
N LEU A 117 2.84 -21.85 5.06
CA LEU A 117 3.75 -20.81 4.61
C LEU A 117 3.57 -19.54 5.44
N ASP A 118 2.33 -19.15 5.73
CA ASP A 118 2.03 -18.02 6.60
C ASP A 118 2.64 -18.21 7.99
N GLN A 119 2.53 -19.39 8.60
CA GLN A 119 3.15 -19.68 9.89
C GLN A 119 4.67 -19.54 9.84
N THR A 120 5.30 -20.02 8.76
CA THR A 120 6.75 -19.93 8.56
C THR A 120 7.20 -18.47 8.42
N LEU A 121 6.38 -17.62 7.79
CA LEU A 121 6.62 -16.19 7.62
C LEU A 121 6.17 -15.33 8.81
N GLY A 122 5.64 -15.93 9.88
CA GLY A 122 5.14 -15.18 11.03
C GLY A 122 3.81 -14.45 10.78
N GLY A 123 2.97 -14.97 9.90
CA GLY A 123 1.61 -14.50 9.61
C GLY A 123 1.34 -14.13 8.15
N GLY A 124 2.32 -14.28 7.25
CA GLY A 124 2.21 -13.92 5.83
C GLY A 124 3.26 -12.89 5.40
N ILE A 125 3.05 -12.26 4.25
CA ILE A 125 3.97 -11.26 3.67
C ILE A 125 3.80 -9.92 4.40
N GLU A 126 4.90 -9.41 4.98
CA GLU A 126 4.92 -8.22 5.82
C GLU A 126 4.92 -6.92 5.00
N SER A 127 3.96 -6.03 5.27
CA SER A 127 3.97 -4.65 4.75
C SER A 127 5.11 -3.80 5.33
N MET A 128 5.42 -2.66 4.70
CA MET A 128 6.55 -1.80 5.09
C MET A 128 7.91 -2.51 5.05
N SER A 129 8.01 -3.57 4.24
CA SER A 129 9.22 -4.35 4.01
C SER A 129 9.30 -4.79 2.56
N ILE A 130 10.47 -5.25 2.13
CA ILE A 130 10.66 -5.91 0.84
C ILE A 130 10.83 -7.40 1.11
N THR A 131 10.02 -8.23 0.47
CA THR A 131 10.13 -9.69 0.54
C THR A 131 10.61 -10.22 -0.82
N GLU A 132 11.74 -10.93 -0.83
CA GLU A 132 12.32 -11.52 -2.03
C GLU A 132 11.94 -13.01 -2.15
N LEU A 133 11.43 -13.42 -3.32
CA LEU A 133 11.15 -14.82 -3.63
C LEU A 133 12.10 -15.30 -4.74
N PHE A 134 13.07 -16.14 -4.39
CA PHE A 134 14.04 -16.70 -5.33
C PHE A 134 13.94 -18.23 -5.42
N GLY A 135 14.46 -18.80 -6.51
CA GLY A 135 14.47 -20.24 -6.77
C GLY A 135 14.54 -20.55 -8.26
N GLU A 136 14.70 -21.82 -8.64
CA GLU A 136 14.80 -22.24 -10.04
C GLU A 136 13.50 -21.93 -10.83
N ASN A 137 13.59 -22.01 -12.15
CA ASN A 137 12.40 -21.93 -13.00
C ASN A 137 11.41 -23.05 -12.60
N ARG A 138 10.11 -22.77 -12.71
CA ARG A 138 9.01 -23.70 -12.37
C ARG A 138 8.86 -24.05 -10.87
N CYS A 139 9.52 -23.34 -9.96
CA CYS A 139 9.35 -23.50 -8.50
C CYS A 139 8.10 -22.80 -7.91
N GLY A 140 7.20 -22.28 -8.74
CA GLY A 140 5.95 -21.66 -8.26
C GLY A 140 6.00 -20.16 -7.90
N LYS A 141 7.12 -19.47 -8.13
CA LYS A 141 7.27 -18.01 -7.86
C LYS A 141 6.10 -17.18 -8.41
N THR A 142 5.83 -17.28 -9.72
CA THR A 142 4.70 -16.60 -10.37
C THR A 142 3.33 -17.02 -9.83
N GLN A 143 3.18 -18.25 -9.34
CA GLN A 143 1.91 -18.69 -8.73
C GLN A 143 1.68 -18.01 -7.38
N ILE A 144 2.74 -17.81 -6.59
CA ILE A 144 2.66 -17.03 -5.35
C ILE A 144 2.30 -15.58 -5.68
N CYS A 145 2.96 -14.96 -6.66
CA CYS A 145 2.64 -13.57 -7.07
C CYS A 145 1.18 -13.42 -7.54
N HIS A 146 0.65 -14.35 -8.34
CA HIS A 146 -0.77 -14.33 -8.71
C HIS A 146 -1.70 -14.49 -7.51
N THR A 147 -1.33 -15.33 -6.53
CA THR A 147 -2.13 -15.52 -5.31
C THR A 147 -2.14 -14.26 -4.45
N LEU A 148 -0.98 -13.62 -4.29
CA LEU A 148 -0.84 -12.35 -3.58
C LEU A 148 -1.60 -11.21 -4.27
N ALA A 149 -1.65 -11.21 -5.61
CA ALA A 149 -2.44 -10.23 -6.37
C ALA A 149 -3.95 -10.30 -6.06
N VAL A 150 -4.44 -11.44 -5.60
CA VAL A 150 -5.83 -11.61 -5.12
C VAL A 150 -5.92 -11.39 -3.61
N SER A 151 -5.05 -12.01 -2.81
CA SER A 151 -5.17 -11.96 -1.35
C SER A 151 -4.96 -10.55 -0.78
N ALA A 152 -4.12 -9.72 -1.41
CA ALA A 152 -3.96 -8.32 -1.01
C ALA A 152 -5.27 -7.51 -1.08
N GLN A 153 -6.23 -7.93 -1.90
CA GLN A 153 -7.52 -7.26 -2.07
C GLN A 153 -8.57 -7.73 -1.05
N LEU A 154 -8.33 -8.85 -0.35
CA LEU A 154 -9.24 -9.40 0.63
C LEU A 154 -9.37 -8.49 1.87
N PRO A 155 -10.46 -8.65 2.65
CA PRO A 155 -10.59 -7.99 3.94
C PRO A 155 -9.44 -8.29 4.90
N LYS A 156 -9.03 -7.29 5.68
CA LYS A 156 -8.00 -7.44 6.73
C LYS A 156 -8.35 -8.53 7.75
N SER A 157 -9.64 -8.76 8.00
CA SER A 157 -10.13 -9.80 8.92
C SER A 157 -9.79 -11.24 8.48
N VAL A 158 -9.51 -11.46 7.20
CA VAL A 158 -9.14 -12.76 6.64
C VAL A 158 -7.70 -12.78 6.12
N GLY A 159 -6.86 -11.86 6.60
CA GLY A 159 -5.44 -11.79 6.23
C GLY A 159 -5.18 -11.06 4.91
N GLY A 160 -6.13 -10.26 4.41
CA GLY A 160 -5.92 -9.39 3.25
C GLY A 160 -5.49 -7.97 3.61
N GLY A 161 -5.40 -7.11 2.59
CA GLY A 161 -4.95 -5.72 2.72
C GLY A 161 -6.04 -4.67 2.47
N ASN A 162 -7.22 -5.05 1.97
CA ASN A 162 -8.18 -4.14 1.34
C ASN A 162 -7.50 -3.19 0.33
N GLY A 163 -6.51 -3.71 -0.41
CA GLY A 163 -5.65 -2.95 -1.29
C GLY A 163 -5.90 -3.20 -2.77
N LYS A 164 -5.34 -2.33 -3.60
CA LYS A 164 -5.16 -2.59 -5.04
C LYS A 164 -3.77 -3.19 -5.25
N VAL A 165 -3.46 -3.65 -6.46
CA VAL A 165 -2.18 -4.32 -6.74
C VAL A 165 -1.51 -3.67 -7.93
N CYS A 166 -0.20 -3.52 -7.87
CA CYS A 166 0.61 -3.12 -9.01
C CYS A 166 1.49 -4.30 -9.40
N TYR A 167 1.36 -4.76 -10.64
CA TYR A 167 2.07 -5.92 -11.15
C TYR A 167 2.97 -5.47 -12.31
N ILE A 168 4.28 -5.51 -12.10
CA ILE A 168 5.27 -5.21 -13.13
C ILE A 168 5.86 -6.54 -13.61
N ASP A 169 5.64 -6.87 -14.87
CA ASP A 169 6.04 -8.15 -15.44
C ASP A 169 7.18 -7.96 -16.43
N THR A 170 8.29 -8.64 -16.21
CA THR A 170 9.48 -8.59 -17.08
C THR A 170 9.49 -9.73 -18.10
N GLU A 171 8.84 -10.86 -17.79
CA GLU A 171 8.88 -12.07 -18.62
C GLU A 171 7.61 -12.28 -19.46
N GLY A 172 6.53 -11.54 -19.17
CA GLY A 172 5.24 -11.74 -19.83
C GLY A 172 4.52 -13.00 -19.33
N THR A 173 4.64 -13.32 -18.04
CA THR A 173 4.06 -14.52 -17.42
C THR A 173 2.74 -14.26 -16.68
N PHE A 174 2.32 -13.00 -16.57
CA PHE A 174 1.02 -12.66 -16.01
C PHE A 174 -0.12 -13.23 -16.87
N ARG A 175 -1.11 -13.86 -16.23
CA ARG A 175 -2.23 -14.54 -16.89
C ARG A 175 -3.55 -14.19 -16.17
N PRO A 176 -4.36 -13.25 -16.70
CA PRO A 176 -5.61 -12.81 -16.06
C PRO A 176 -6.58 -13.95 -15.73
N GLU A 177 -6.63 -14.98 -16.58
CA GLU A 177 -7.47 -16.15 -16.38
C GLU A 177 -7.10 -16.95 -15.11
N LYS A 178 -5.83 -16.88 -14.66
CA LYS A 178 -5.41 -17.47 -13.39
C LYS A 178 -5.88 -16.65 -12.19
N ILE A 179 -5.94 -15.32 -12.32
CA ILE A 179 -6.44 -14.43 -11.28
C ILE A 179 -7.90 -14.76 -10.98
N CYS A 180 -8.73 -14.92 -12.02
CA CYS A 180 -10.15 -15.28 -11.88
C CYS A 180 -10.33 -16.60 -11.11
N LYS A 181 -9.56 -17.63 -11.46
CA LYS A 181 -9.60 -18.93 -10.76
C LYS A 181 -9.21 -18.84 -9.29
N ILE A 182 -8.27 -17.97 -8.95
CA ILE A 182 -7.87 -17.74 -7.56
C ILE A 182 -8.96 -16.95 -6.83
N ALA A 183 -9.58 -15.97 -7.48
CA ALA A 183 -10.72 -15.21 -6.94
C ALA A 183 -11.91 -16.13 -6.60
N GLU A 184 -12.23 -17.09 -7.48
CA GLU A 184 -13.27 -18.11 -7.25
C GLU A 184 -13.04 -18.87 -5.93
N ARG A 185 -11.79 -19.25 -5.61
CA ARG A 185 -11.44 -19.92 -4.35
C ARG A 185 -11.80 -19.09 -3.12
N TYR A 186 -11.70 -17.77 -3.22
CA TYR A 186 -12.03 -16.84 -2.13
C TYR A 186 -13.50 -16.36 -2.19
N GLY A 187 -14.28 -16.81 -3.18
CA GLY A 187 -15.69 -16.44 -3.31
C GLY A 187 -15.91 -14.97 -3.71
N ILE A 188 -14.92 -14.34 -4.37
CA ILE A 188 -15.01 -12.95 -4.85
C ILE A 188 -15.07 -12.90 -6.37
N ASN A 189 -15.65 -11.83 -6.92
CA ASN A 189 -15.81 -11.66 -8.36
C ASN A 189 -14.45 -11.43 -9.03
N GLY A 190 -14.11 -12.25 -10.03
CA GLY A 190 -12.84 -12.17 -10.76
C GLY A 190 -12.66 -10.86 -11.53
N GLU A 191 -13.73 -10.30 -12.10
CA GLU A 191 -13.67 -9.03 -12.85
C GLU A 191 -13.34 -7.85 -11.93
N ASP A 192 -14.01 -7.78 -10.77
CA ASP A 192 -13.71 -6.74 -9.76
C ASP A 192 -12.26 -6.84 -9.25
N VAL A 193 -11.72 -8.06 -9.14
CA VAL A 193 -10.33 -8.30 -8.77
C VAL A 193 -9.38 -7.84 -9.87
N LEU A 194 -9.69 -8.09 -11.13
CA LEU A 194 -8.89 -7.66 -12.27
C LEU A 194 -8.84 -6.14 -12.41
N ASP A 195 -9.96 -5.45 -12.22
CA ASP A 195 -10.04 -3.97 -12.26
C ASP A 195 -9.17 -3.29 -11.19
N ASN A 196 -8.85 -4.02 -10.13
CA ASN A 196 -7.99 -3.56 -9.04
C ASN A 196 -6.52 -3.94 -9.20
N ILE A 197 -6.13 -4.59 -10.31
CA ILE A 197 -4.73 -4.90 -10.65
C ILE A 197 -4.25 -3.95 -11.76
N LEU A 198 -3.33 -3.06 -11.41
CA LEU A 198 -2.57 -2.26 -12.38
C LEU A 198 -1.44 -3.11 -12.95
N TYR A 199 -1.53 -3.46 -14.24
CA TYR A 199 -0.51 -4.25 -14.93
C TYR A 199 0.38 -3.37 -15.83
N ALA A 200 1.69 -3.61 -15.80
CA ALA A 200 2.63 -3.06 -16.77
C ALA A 200 3.70 -4.09 -17.15
N ARG A 201 4.11 -4.11 -18.42
CA ARG A 201 5.20 -4.96 -18.89
C ARG A 201 6.46 -4.13 -19.10
N ALA A 202 7.54 -4.49 -18.40
CA ALA A 202 8.85 -3.90 -18.60
C ALA A 202 9.61 -4.65 -19.70
N PHE A 203 10.24 -3.92 -20.62
CA PHE A 203 11.02 -4.50 -21.74
C PHE A 203 12.52 -4.25 -21.59
N THR A 204 12.90 -3.22 -20.84
CA THR A 204 14.28 -2.83 -20.56
C THR A 204 14.39 -2.42 -19.09
N HIS A 205 15.61 -2.40 -18.57
CA HIS A 205 15.86 -1.91 -17.20
C HIS A 205 15.47 -0.44 -17.05
N GLU A 206 15.74 0.43 -18.04
CA GLU A 206 15.32 1.83 -18.01
C GLU A 206 13.79 1.97 -17.94
N HIS A 207 13.07 1.15 -18.72
CA HIS A 207 11.60 1.13 -18.68
C HIS A 207 11.10 0.65 -17.31
N LEU A 208 11.74 -0.36 -16.70
CA LEU A 208 11.42 -0.82 -15.35
C LEU A 208 11.57 0.33 -14.32
N TYR A 209 12.66 1.09 -14.38
CA TYR A 209 12.86 2.25 -13.50
C TYR A 209 11.78 3.31 -13.67
N GLN A 210 11.38 3.61 -14.92
CA GLN A 210 10.29 4.53 -15.19
C GLN A 210 8.95 4.02 -14.66
N LEU A 211 8.65 2.74 -14.83
CA LEU A 211 7.43 2.11 -14.32
C LEU A 211 7.37 2.15 -12.80
N LEU A 212 8.48 1.95 -12.09
CA LEU A 212 8.53 2.09 -10.63
C LEU A 212 8.16 3.50 -10.17
N ALA A 213 8.70 4.53 -10.83
CA ALA A 213 8.37 5.92 -10.52
C ALA A 213 6.89 6.25 -10.77
N VAL A 214 6.34 5.82 -11.91
CA VAL A 214 4.92 6.00 -12.25
C VAL A 214 4.02 5.22 -11.28
N SER A 215 4.42 4.01 -10.90
CA SER A 215 3.68 3.18 -9.96
C SER A 215 3.61 3.83 -8.59
N ALA A 216 4.73 4.33 -8.06
CA ALA A 216 4.76 5.05 -6.79
C ALA A 216 3.83 6.27 -6.79
N ALA A 217 3.79 7.04 -7.87
CA ALA A 217 2.88 8.18 -8.00
C ALA A 217 1.40 7.75 -8.02
N LYS A 218 1.06 6.70 -8.78
CA LYS A 218 -0.30 6.14 -8.82
C LYS A 218 -0.73 5.59 -7.46
N VAL A 219 0.17 4.92 -6.74
CA VAL A 219 -0.08 4.42 -5.38
C VAL A 219 -0.51 5.54 -4.44
N CYS A 220 0.18 6.68 -4.49
CA CYS A 220 -0.16 7.84 -3.67
C CYS A 220 -1.55 8.40 -4.00
N LEU A 221 -1.87 8.55 -5.29
CA LEU A 221 -3.14 9.15 -5.73
C LEU A 221 -4.37 8.29 -5.46
N MET A 222 -4.19 6.98 -5.39
CA MET A 222 -5.29 6.02 -5.23
C MET A 222 -5.54 5.61 -3.77
N ASN A 223 -4.74 6.14 -2.84
CA ASN A 223 -4.87 6.00 -1.38
C ASN A 223 -5.19 4.55 -0.93
N SER A 224 -4.57 3.57 -1.57
CA SER A 224 -4.81 2.15 -1.36
C SER A 224 -3.52 1.44 -0.98
N PHE A 225 -3.62 0.33 -0.24
CA PHE A 225 -2.49 -0.57 -0.02
C PHE A 225 -2.07 -1.20 -1.36
N TYR A 226 -0.77 -1.30 -1.64
CA TYR A 226 -0.25 -1.93 -2.86
C TYR A 226 0.72 -3.04 -2.52
N CYS A 227 0.46 -4.21 -3.08
CA CYS A 227 1.47 -5.24 -3.26
C CYS A 227 2.12 -4.99 -4.62
N SER A 228 3.44 -4.79 -4.64
CA SER A 228 4.22 -4.72 -5.87
C SER A 228 4.88 -6.08 -6.11
N CYS A 229 4.47 -6.76 -7.17
CA CYS A 229 5.20 -7.92 -7.68
C CYS A 229 6.04 -7.46 -8.87
N VAL A 230 7.35 -7.62 -8.78
CA VAL A 230 8.33 -7.41 -9.87
C VAL A 230 8.87 -8.76 -10.31
#